data_AF-A0A371BFZ7-F1
#
_entry.id   AF-A0A371BFZ7-F1
#
_cell.length_a   1.000
_cell.length_b   1.000
_cell.length_c   1.000
_cell.angle_alpha   90.00
_cell.angle_beta   90.00
_cell.angle_gamma   90.00
#
_symmetry.space_group_name_H-M   'P 1'
#
loop_
_entity.id
_entity.type
_entity.pdbx_description
1 polymer ?
#
loop_
_entity_poly.entity_id
_entity_poly.type
_entity_poly.pdbx_seq_one_letter_code
_entity_poly.pdbx_strand_id
1 'polypeptide(L)'
;MTLAMKRLKNIGWLALVFATAVLLYPLSLNVAALHSDLAKVNSDILETEREIRFLQAEIRTRASVAQLEEWNSLLYGYAPPSAEQFIDGERGLASLGGQEQVVKPVMVAVNDIDGVAPAGEIGTPGGAPSLIVDEKPANREQVREVKVALATTVKASPEPVRSAPKGRTERLASIDDKLLSDSVLREIQSAAEKENRRK
;
A
#
# COMPACT_ATOMS: atom_id res chain seq x y z
N MET A 1 26.41 -73.46 31.18
CA MET A 1 25.31 -72.70 30.53
C MET A 1 25.35 -71.18 30.76
N THR A 2 26.32 -70.63 31.51
CA THR A 2 26.39 -69.17 31.82
C THR A 2 27.05 -68.32 30.73
N LEU A 3 27.89 -68.92 29.88
CA LEU A 3 28.58 -68.21 28.79
C LEU A 3 27.63 -67.74 27.68
N ALA A 4 26.69 -68.59 27.26
CA ALA A 4 25.70 -68.26 26.23
C ALA A 4 24.78 -67.11 26.68
N MET A 5 24.40 -67.09 27.96
CA MET A 5 23.55 -66.03 28.52
C MET A 5 24.26 -64.67 28.59
N LYS A 6 25.56 -64.63 28.91
CA LYS A 6 26.37 -63.40 28.85
C LYS A 6 26.50 -62.87 27.41
N ARG A 7 26.66 -63.76 26.42
CA ARG A 7 26.74 -63.37 25.01
C ARG A 7 25.43 -62.80 24.50
N LEU A 8 24.30 -63.41 24.86
CA LEU A 8 22.97 -62.91 24.51
C LEU A 8 22.71 -61.52 25.12
N LYS A 9 23.13 -61.30 26.38
CA LYS A 9 23.01 -59.98 27.03
C LYS A 9 23.86 -58.91 26.32
N ASN A 10 25.05 -59.26 25.87
CA ASN A 10 25.92 -58.34 25.13
C ASN A 10 25.35 -58.01 23.73
N ILE A 11 24.79 -59.00 23.02
CA ILE A 11 24.08 -58.79 21.75
C ILE A 11 22.85 -57.89 21.96
N GLY A 12 22.09 -58.11 23.03
CA GLY A 12 20.91 -57.29 23.34
C GLY A 12 21.28 -55.83 23.59
N TRP A 13 22.38 -55.58 24.29
CA TRP A 13 22.91 -54.23 24.51
C TRP A 13 23.36 -53.57 23.20
N LEU A 14 24.03 -54.32 22.32
CA LEU A 14 24.43 -53.83 21.01
C LEU A 14 23.22 -53.51 20.12
N ALA A 15 22.21 -54.38 20.12
CA ALA A 15 20.96 -54.19 19.38
C ALA A 15 20.19 -52.95 19.88
N LEU A 16 20.19 -52.70 21.18
CA LEU A 16 19.59 -51.50 21.77
C LEU A 16 20.29 -50.24 21.28
N VAL A 17 21.62 -50.18 21.35
CA VAL A 17 22.39 -49.02 20.85
C VAL A 17 22.16 -48.82 19.35
N PHE A 18 22.21 -49.90 18.58
CA PHE A 18 21.94 -49.84 17.14
C PHE A 18 20.53 -49.32 16.83
N ALA A 19 19.52 -49.83 17.53
CA ALA A 19 18.15 -49.33 17.41
C ALA A 19 18.06 -47.83 17.73
N THR A 20 18.69 -47.36 18.82
CA THR A 20 18.69 -45.94 19.15
C THR A 20 19.35 -45.08 18.06
N ALA A 21 20.46 -45.54 17.47
CA ALA A 21 21.11 -44.83 16.37
C ALA A 21 20.21 -44.73 15.12
N VAL A 22 19.51 -45.82 14.78
CA VAL A 22 18.54 -45.84 13.69
C VAL A 22 17.36 -44.90 13.96
N LEU A 23 16.86 -44.84 15.19
CA LEU A 23 15.80 -43.90 15.57
C LEU A 23 16.27 -42.43 15.57
N LEU A 24 17.55 -42.16 15.83
CA LEU A 24 18.10 -40.80 15.83
C LEU A 24 18.38 -40.28 14.40
N TYR A 25 18.56 -41.18 13.43
CA TYR A 25 18.79 -40.84 12.03
C TYR A 25 17.73 -39.91 11.42
N PRO A 26 16.40 -40.20 11.50
CA PRO A 26 15.38 -39.30 10.96
C PRO A 26 15.36 -37.94 11.68
N LEU A 27 15.73 -37.88 12.96
CA LEU A 27 15.81 -36.62 13.69
C LEU A 27 16.89 -35.69 13.09
N SER A 28 18.01 -36.24 12.63
CA SER A 28 19.05 -35.48 11.92
C SER A 28 18.64 -35.08 10.50
N LEU A 29 17.84 -35.89 9.82
CA LEU A 29 17.37 -35.59 8.46
C LEU A 29 16.23 -34.56 8.44
N ASN A 30 15.38 -34.56 9.47
CA ASN A 30 14.26 -33.64 9.60
C ASN A 30 14.69 -32.17 9.64
N VAL A 31 15.92 -31.87 10.08
CA VAL A 31 16.44 -30.49 10.09
C VAL A 31 16.46 -29.88 8.69
N ALA A 32 16.79 -30.66 7.65
CA ALA A 32 16.81 -30.16 6.27
C ALA A 32 15.40 -29.87 5.74
N ALA A 33 14.44 -30.76 6.04
CA ALA A 33 13.03 -30.56 5.67
C ALA A 33 12.44 -29.33 6.39
N LEU A 34 12.68 -29.22 7.72
CA LEU A 34 12.24 -28.08 8.52
C LEU A 34 12.84 -26.76 8.06
N HIS A 35 14.12 -26.75 7.64
CA HIS A 35 14.74 -25.55 7.09
C HIS A 35 14.06 -25.11 5.78
N SER A 36 13.70 -26.06 4.92
CA SER A 36 12.99 -25.76 3.67
C SER A 36 11.58 -25.23 3.91
N ASP A 37 10.87 -25.74 4.91
CA ASP A 37 9.53 -25.26 5.25
C ASP A 37 9.58 -23.88 5.92
N LEU A 38 10.59 -23.63 6.76
CA LEU A 38 10.85 -22.29 7.30
C LEU A 38 11.13 -21.28 6.18
N ALA A 39 11.92 -21.67 5.18
CA ALA A 39 12.22 -20.81 4.04
C ALA A 39 10.97 -20.44 3.22
N LYS A 40 10.04 -21.38 3.03
CA LYS A 40 8.74 -21.12 2.39
C LYS A 40 7.91 -20.12 3.19
N VAL A 41 7.73 -20.38 4.49
CA VAL A 41 6.97 -19.47 5.37
C VAL A 41 7.59 -18.07 5.39
N ASN A 42 8.91 -17.96 5.40
CA ASN A 42 9.59 -16.66 5.34
C ASN A 42 9.34 -15.94 4.01
N SER A 43 9.26 -16.67 2.89
CA SER A 43 8.88 -16.10 1.59
C SER A 43 7.43 -15.58 1.63
N ASP A 44 6.51 -16.35 2.19
CA ASP A 44 5.09 -15.97 2.30
C ASP A 44 4.90 -14.72 3.17
N ILE A 45 5.67 -14.60 4.26
CA ILE A 45 5.69 -13.40 5.11
C ILE A 45 6.14 -12.19 4.30
N LEU A 46 7.25 -12.31 3.55
CA LEU A 46 7.77 -11.19 2.75
C LEU A 46 6.81 -10.76 1.64
N GLU A 47 6.08 -11.69 1.04
CA GLU A 47 5.03 -11.40 0.05
C GLU A 47 3.86 -10.65 0.72
N THR A 48 3.37 -11.16 1.84
CA THR A 48 2.27 -10.54 2.60
C THR A 48 2.64 -9.13 3.08
N GLU A 49 3.85 -8.92 3.58
CA GLU A 49 4.33 -7.59 3.96
C GLU A 49 4.41 -6.62 2.79
N ARG A 50 4.73 -7.12 1.59
CA ARG A 50 4.74 -6.30 0.37
C ARG A 50 3.32 -5.89 -0.01
N GLU A 51 2.36 -6.81 0.06
CA GLU A 51 0.96 -6.52 -0.18
C GLU A 51 0.40 -5.49 0.82
N ILE A 52 0.70 -5.66 2.11
CA ILE A 52 0.31 -4.69 3.15
C ILE A 52 0.89 -3.30 2.84
N ARG A 53 2.18 -3.21 2.48
CA ARG A 53 2.80 -1.93 2.13
C ARG A 53 2.15 -1.29 0.90
N PHE A 54 1.79 -2.09 -0.11
CA PHE A 54 1.08 -1.61 -1.29
C PHE A 54 -0.31 -1.07 -0.92
N LEU A 55 -1.10 -1.83 -0.15
CA LEU A 55 -2.43 -1.41 0.31
C LEU A 55 -2.37 -0.14 1.16
N GLN A 56 -1.36 -0.02 2.03
CA GLN A 56 -1.15 1.20 2.82
C GLN A 56 -0.82 2.41 1.95
N ALA A 57 0.00 2.23 0.91
CA ALA A 57 0.31 3.30 -0.03
C ALA A 57 -0.96 3.75 -0.79
N GLU A 58 -1.78 2.81 -1.26
CA GLU A 58 -3.04 3.11 -1.93
C GLU A 58 -4.01 3.86 -0.99
N ILE A 59 -4.19 3.39 0.25
CA ILE A 59 -5.07 4.06 1.23
C ILE A 59 -4.57 5.47 1.53
N ARG A 60 -3.26 5.66 1.74
CA ARG A 60 -2.68 6.99 1.98
C ARG A 60 -2.93 7.93 0.82
N THR A 61 -2.78 7.47 -0.42
CA THR A 61 -3.06 8.29 -1.60
C THR A 61 -4.53 8.66 -1.73
N ARG A 62 -5.46 7.75 -1.40
CA ARG A 62 -6.90 8.04 -1.42
C ARG A 62 -7.34 8.98 -0.29
N ALA A 63 -6.78 8.80 0.90
CA ALA A 63 -7.08 9.65 2.06
C ALA A 63 -6.51 11.07 1.91
N SER A 64 -5.32 11.23 1.31
CA SER A 64 -4.71 12.56 1.15
C SER A 64 -5.53 13.47 0.23
N VAL A 65 -6.18 12.93 -0.80
CA VAL A 65 -7.06 13.72 -1.69
C VAL A 65 -8.27 14.25 -0.94
N ALA A 66 -8.94 13.39 -0.16
CA ALA A 66 -10.08 13.82 0.66
C ALA A 66 -9.69 14.88 1.70
N GLN A 67 -8.51 14.75 2.32
CA GLN A 67 -7.98 15.74 3.25
C GLN A 67 -7.67 17.08 2.58
N LEU A 68 -7.09 17.06 1.38
CA LEU A 68 -6.84 18.29 0.62
C LEU A 68 -8.14 18.99 0.23
N GLU A 69 -9.18 18.23 -0.13
CA GLU A 69 -10.52 18.78 -0.40
C GLU A 69 -11.13 19.41 0.85
N GLU A 70 -11.06 18.72 2.00
CA GLU A 70 -11.53 19.24 3.28
C GLU A 70 -10.82 20.54 3.65
N TRP A 71 -9.49 20.58 3.56
CA TRP A 71 -8.70 21.77 3.89
C TRP A 71 -8.95 22.91 2.92
N ASN A 72 -9.08 22.60 1.63
CA ASN A 72 -9.41 23.59 0.61
C ASN A 72 -10.79 24.21 0.88
N SER A 73 -11.78 23.39 1.25
CA SER A 73 -13.13 23.86 1.60
C SER A 73 -13.14 24.70 2.89
N LEU A 74 -12.36 24.32 3.91
CA LEU A 74 -12.34 24.97 5.21
C LEU A 74 -11.62 26.32 5.18
N LEU A 75 -10.51 26.41 4.44
CA LEU A 75 -9.61 27.56 4.50
C LEU A 75 -9.80 28.54 3.32
N TYR A 76 -10.05 28.01 2.12
CA TYR A 76 -10.04 28.80 0.90
C TYR A 76 -11.39 28.82 0.16
N GLY A 77 -12.26 27.84 0.40
CA GLY A 77 -13.54 27.71 -0.27
C GLY A 77 -13.44 27.48 -1.79
N TYR A 78 -12.28 27.08 -2.31
CA TYR A 78 -12.14 26.82 -3.74
C TYR A 78 -12.84 25.51 -4.11
N ALA A 79 -13.71 25.58 -5.13
CA ALA A 79 -14.28 24.41 -5.78
C ALA A 79 -13.46 24.04 -7.01
N PRO A 80 -13.36 22.75 -7.37
CA PRO A 80 -12.80 22.36 -8.65
C PRO A 80 -13.59 23.01 -9.80
N PRO A 81 -12.92 23.43 -10.89
CA PRO A 81 -13.58 24.09 -12.02
C PRO A 81 -14.66 23.19 -12.62
N SER A 82 -15.84 23.76 -12.88
CA SER A 82 -16.95 23.02 -13.49
C SER A 82 -16.69 22.78 -14.97
N ALA A 83 -17.33 21.75 -15.55
CA ALA A 83 -17.21 21.42 -16.97
C ALA A 83 -17.56 22.61 -17.90
N GLU A 84 -18.44 23.51 -17.45
CA GLU A 84 -18.85 24.71 -18.18
C GLU A 84 -17.76 25.80 -18.23
N GLN A 85 -16.75 25.74 -17.35
CA GLN A 85 -15.60 26.64 -17.35
C GLN A 85 -14.51 26.18 -18.33
N PHE A 86 -14.60 24.96 -18.85
CA PHE A 86 -13.71 24.46 -19.87
C PHE A 86 -14.29 24.74 -21.25
N ILE A 87 -13.47 25.33 -22.12
CA ILE A 87 -13.84 25.59 -23.49
C ILE A 87 -13.48 24.36 -24.32
N ASP A 88 -14.46 23.84 -25.05
CA ASP A 88 -14.28 22.60 -25.80
C ASP A 88 -13.65 22.87 -27.19
N GLY A 89 -12.46 22.30 -27.41
CA GLY A 89 -11.81 22.23 -28.72
C GLY A 89 -11.07 23.49 -29.23
N GLU A 90 -10.33 23.31 -30.32
CA GLU A 90 -9.41 24.30 -30.91
C GLU A 90 -10.11 25.57 -31.42
N ARG A 91 -11.35 25.46 -31.93
CA ARG A 91 -12.12 26.63 -32.37
C ARG A 91 -12.55 27.52 -31.20
N GLY A 92 -12.88 26.92 -30.06
CA GLY A 92 -13.19 27.68 -28.84
C GLY A 92 -11.95 28.39 -28.30
N LEU A 93 -10.79 27.75 -28.37
CA LEU A 93 -9.51 28.36 -28.01
C LEU A 93 -9.12 29.51 -28.95
N ALA A 94 -9.37 29.39 -30.26
CA ALA A 94 -9.12 30.46 -31.23
C ALA A 94 -9.96 31.72 -30.95
N SER A 95 -11.14 31.56 -30.35
CA SER A 95 -11.98 32.70 -29.90
C SER A 95 -11.39 33.46 -28.72
N LEU A 96 -10.50 32.83 -27.94
CA LEU A 96 -9.72 33.47 -26.86
C LEU A 96 -8.46 34.17 -27.38
N GLY A 97 -8.01 33.89 -28.61
CA GLY A 97 -6.81 34.47 -29.21
C GLY A 97 -6.98 35.89 -29.77
N GLY A 98 -8.10 36.56 -29.50
CA GLY A 98 -8.39 37.92 -29.95
C GLY A 98 -8.23 38.96 -28.85
N GLN A 99 -7.56 40.09 -29.18
CA GLN A 99 -7.18 41.26 -28.37
C GLN A 99 -6.91 41.00 -26.88
N GLU A 100 -5.63 41.19 -26.52
CA GLU A 100 -5.05 41.19 -25.18
C GLU A 100 -6.04 41.67 -24.12
N GLN A 101 -6.61 40.72 -23.38
CA GLN A 101 -7.48 41.05 -22.27
C GLN A 101 -6.61 41.71 -21.20
N VAL A 102 -7.00 42.92 -20.79
CA VAL A 102 -6.44 43.57 -19.61
C VAL A 102 -6.76 42.67 -18.42
N VAL A 103 -5.80 41.81 -18.08
CA VAL A 103 -5.86 40.94 -16.91
C VAL A 103 -5.95 41.87 -15.71
N LYS A 104 -7.13 41.93 -15.07
CA LYS A 104 -7.22 42.52 -13.75
C LYS A 104 -6.33 41.69 -12.82
N PRO A 105 -5.35 42.29 -12.12
CA PRO A 105 -4.46 41.53 -11.26
C PRO A 105 -5.29 40.85 -10.18
N VAL A 106 -5.27 39.52 -10.18
CA VAL A 106 -5.80 38.72 -9.08
C VAL A 106 -4.77 38.81 -7.96
N MET A 107 -5.11 39.55 -6.91
CA MET A 107 -4.28 39.68 -5.72
C MET A 107 -4.18 38.32 -5.02
N VAL A 108 -3.09 37.60 -5.23
CA VAL A 108 -2.74 36.44 -4.41
C VAL A 108 -2.11 36.97 -3.14
N ALA A 109 -2.75 36.76 -2.00
CA ALA A 109 -2.15 37.06 -0.71
C ALA A 109 -0.98 36.09 -0.47
N VAL A 110 0.24 36.56 -0.70
CA VAL A 110 1.45 35.90 -0.21
C VAL A 110 1.64 36.34 1.24
N ASN A 111 1.72 35.37 2.15
CA ASN A 111 2.13 35.64 3.52
C ASN A 111 3.61 36.02 3.48
N ASP A 112 3.93 37.27 3.84
CA ASP A 112 5.28 37.80 3.83
C ASP A 112 6.12 37.01 4.86
N ILE A 113 7.04 36.19 4.37
CA ILE A 113 8.04 35.51 5.21
C ILE A 113 9.34 36.25 4.93
N ASP A 114 9.84 36.96 5.94
CA ASP A 114 11.01 37.83 5.86
C ASP A 114 12.17 37.18 5.08
N GLY A 115 12.54 37.81 3.96
CA GLY A 115 13.77 37.51 3.22
C GLY A 115 13.62 36.82 1.85
N VAL A 116 12.39 36.55 1.38
CA VAL A 116 12.16 36.01 0.02
C VAL A 116 11.53 37.09 -0.86
N ALA A 117 12.27 37.57 -1.87
CA ALA A 117 11.70 38.47 -2.87
C ALA A 117 10.56 37.75 -3.61
N PRO A 118 9.40 38.40 -3.84
CA PRO A 118 8.29 37.75 -4.53
C PRO A 118 8.75 37.31 -5.92
N ALA A 119 8.52 36.03 -6.25
CA ALA A 119 8.60 35.58 -7.63
C ALA A 119 7.64 36.48 -8.43
N GLY A 120 8.21 37.23 -9.38
CA GLY A 120 7.52 38.35 -10.04
C GLY A 120 6.18 37.98 -10.68
N GLU A 121 5.44 39.02 -11.08
CA GLU A 121 4.13 38.90 -11.74
C GLU A 121 4.13 37.78 -12.79
N ILE A 122 3.44 36.69 -12.48
CA ILE A 122 3.19 35.62 -13.44
C ILE A 122 2.10 36.13 -14.37
N GLY A 123 2.48 36.64 -15.55
CA GLY A 123 1.52 37.06 -16.57
C GLY A 123 1.98 38.10 -17.59
N THR A 124 3.18 38.68 -17.50
CA THR A 124 3.65 39.61 -18.54
C THR A 124 4.16 38.86 -19.77
N PRO A 125 3.62 39.09 -20.98
CA PRO A 125 4.16 38.49 -22.20
C PRO A 125 5.51 39.15 -22.51
N GLY A 126 6.61 38.45 -22.18
CA GLY A 126 7.98 38.91 -22.50
C GLY A 126 9.02 38.76 -21.39
N GLY A 127 8.66 38.27 -20.20
CA GLY A 127 9.64 38.01 -19.14
C GLY A 127 10.53 36.80 -19.47
N ALA A 128 11.76 37.05 -19.90
CA ALA A 128 12.77 36.00 -20.04
C ALA A 128 13.01 35.31 -18.68
N PRO A 129 13.13 33.97 -18.64
CA PRO A 129 13.50 33.30 -17.41
C PRO A 129 14.91 33.74 -17.02
N SER A 130 15.03 34.41 -15.87
CA SER A 130 16.33 34.62 -15.23
C SER A 130 16.89 33.26 -14.87
N LEU A 131 17.82 32.79 -15.72
CA LEU A 131 18.65 31.63 -15.46
C LEU A 131 19.42 31.90 -14.18
N ILE A 132 19.08 31.18 -13.11
CA ILE A 132 19.96 31.07 -11.95
C ILE A 132 21.13 30.20 -12.41
N VAL A 133 22.23 30.88 -12.73
CA VAL A 133 23.56 30.28 -12.86
C VAL A 133 24.12 30.19 -11.45
N ASP A 134 24.14 28.98 -10.89
CA ASP A 134 25.32 28.35 -10.30
C ASP A 134 24.92 27.05 -9.57
N GLU A 135 25.20 25.90 -10.18
CA GLU A 135 25.92 24.82 -9.52
C GLU A 135 26.46 23.79 -10.53
N LYS A 136 27.73 23.45 -10.33
CA LYS A 136 28.60 22.56 -11.14
C LYS A 136 28.16 21.08 -11.02
N PRO A 137 28.41 20.21 -12.02
CA PRO A 137 27.55 19.05 -12.27
C PRO A 137 27.98 17.81 -11.48
N ALA A 138 27.00 17.06 -10.98
CA ALA A 138 27.17 15.68 -10.53
C ALA A 138 26.23 14.76 -11.32
N ASN A 139 26.84 14.08 -12.29
CA ASN A 139 26.51 12.77 -12.84
C ASN A 139 25.04 12.30 -12.80
N ARG A 140 24.34 12.40 -13.94
CA ARG A 140 23.08 11.68 -14.18
C ARG A 140 23.28 10.68 -15.31
N GLU A 141 23.69 9.47 -14.93
CA GLU A 141 23.62 8.31 -15.80
C GLU A 141 22.16 8.08 -16.24
N GLN A 142 21.99 8.13 -17.56
CA GLN A 142 21.10 7.30 -18.38
C GLN A 142 19.82 6.75 -17.71
N VAL A 143 18.70 7.40 -18.01
CA VAL A 143 17.39 6.73 -17.97
C VAL A 143 16.90 6.60 -19.41
N ARG A 144 16.86 5.35 -19.88
CA ARG A 144 16.31 4.92 -21.17
C ARG A 144 14.85 5.36 -21.32
N GLU A 145 14.53 5.91 -22.48
CA GLU A 145 13.17 6.13 -22.96
C GLU A 145 12.36 4.83 -22.98
N VAL A 146 11.19 4.83 -22.33
CA VAL A 146 10.11 3.88 -22.62
C VAL A 146 9.03 4.64 -23.35
N LYS A 147 8.89 4.37 -24.65
CA LYS A 147 7.79 4.88 -25.47
C LYS A 147 6.51 4.13 -25.11
N VAL A 148 5.55 4.81 -24.49
CA VAL A 148 4.19 4.29 -24.32
C VAL A 148 3.37 4.71 -25.53
N ALA A 149 2.90 3.71 -26.28
CA ALA A 149 2.05 3.89 -27.45
C ALA A 149 0.67 4.42 -27.05
N LEU A 150 0.21 5.40 -27.82
CA LEU A 150 -1.08 6.07 -27.74
C LEU A 150 -2.20 5.07 -28.10
N ALA A 151 -3.07 4.73 -27.14
CA ALA A 151 -4.27 3.94 -27.41
C ALA A 151 -5.43 4.88 -27.78
N THR A 152 -5.95 4.67 -28.99
CA THR A 152 -7.07 5.36 -29.61
C THR A 152 -8.34 5.31 -28.76
N THR A 153 -8.97 6.47 -28.65
CA THR A 153 -10.28 6.74 -28.07
C THR A 153 -11.39 5.90 -28.70
N VAL A 154 -12.12 5.13 -27.87
CA VAL A 154 -13.44 4.58 -28.22
C VAL A 154 -14.52 5.36 -27.48
N LYS A 155 -15.43 5.88 -28.31
CA LYS A 155 -16.64 6.67 -28.06
C LYS A 155 -17.56 6.03 -27.01
N ALA A 156 -17.90 6.79 -25.97
CA ALA A 156 -18.88 6.44 -24.95
C ALA A 156 -20.32 6.63 -25.46
N SER A 157 -21.18 5.64 -25.17
CA SER A 157 -22.64 5.74 -25.18
C SER A 157 -23.12 5.08 -23.87
N PRO A 158 -24.19 5.57 -23.22
CA PRO A 158 -24.46 5.28 -21.81
C PRO A 158 -25.19 3.94 -21.64
N GLU A 159 -24.61 3.03 -20.88
CA GLU A 159 -25.29 1.85 -20.34
C GLU A 159 -25.53 2.03 -18.82
N PRO A 160 -26.62 1.46 -18.29
CA PRO A 160 -27.15 1.81 -16.98
C PRO A 160 -26.26 1.25 -15.86
N VAL A 161 -26.22 2.03 -14.78
CA VAL A 161 -25.58 1.75 -13.49
C VAL A 161 -25.83 0.29 -13.06
N ARG A 162 -24.78 -0.55 -13.19
CA ARG A 162 -24.72 -1.84 -12.51
C ARG A 162 -24.63 -1.58 -11.02
N SER A 163 -25.70 -1.97 -10.32
CA SER A 163 -25.81 -2.01 -8.86
C SER A 163 -24.53 -2.55 -8.21
N ALA A 164 -24.04 -1.83 -7.19
CA ALA A 164 -22.93 -2.25 -6.33
C ALA A 164 -23.13 -3.68 -5.79
N PRO A 165 -22.06 -4.48 -5.62
CA PRO A 165 -22.17 -5.84 -5.13
C PRO A 165 -22.57 -5.82 -3.65
N LYS A 166 -23.81 -6.21 -3.37
CA LYS A 166 -24.38 -6.41 -2.02
C LYS A 166 -23.59 -7.41 -1.14
N GLY A 167 -22.59 -8.10 -1.70
CA GLY A 167 -21.84 -9.16 -1.03
C GLY A 167 -20.73 -8.72 -0.06
N ARG A 168 -20.25 -7.46 -0.07
CA ARG A 168 -19.20 -7.04 0.89
C ARG A 168 -19.77 -6.76 2.28
N THR A 169 -20.87 -6.02 2.34
CA THR A 169 -21.58 -5.70 3.59
C THR A 169 -22.16 -6.95 4.25
N GLU A 170 -22.69 -7.87 3.45
CA GLU A 170 -23.23 -9.15 3.92
C GLU A 170 -22.13 -10.07 4.48
N ARG A 171 -20.94 -10.09 3.87
CA ARG A 171 -19.77 -10.81 4.40
C ARG A 171 -19.28 -10.22 5.73
N LEU A 172 -19.23 -8.89 5.84
CA LEU A 172 -18.86 -8.20 7.08
C LEU A 172 -19.84 -8.51 8.22
N ALA A 173 -21.15 -8.47 7.95
CA ALA A 173 -22.17 -8.85 8.92
C ALA A 173 -22.03 -10.31 9.37
N SER A 174 -21.76 -11.24 8.43
CA SER A 174 -21.56 -12.65 8.76
C SER A 174 -20.31 -12.96 9.60
N ILE A 175 -19.33 -12.05 9.61
CA ILE A 175 -18.12 -12.15 10.44
C ILE A 175 -18.42 -11.63 11.85
N ASP A 176 -19.16 -10.53 11.95
CA ASP A 176 -19.56 -9.93 13.24
C ASP A 176 -20.42 -10.92 14.05
N ASP A 177 -21.39 -11.57 13.40
CA ASP A 177 -22.22 -12.62 14.03
C ASP A 177 -21.39 -13.83 14.52
N LYS A 178 -20.27 -14.14 13.85
CA LYS A 178 -19.38 -15.23 14.28
C LYS A 178 -18.53 -14.82 15.48
N LEU A 179 -18.07 -13.57 15.52
CA LEU A 179 -17.24 -13.03 16.60
C LEU A 179 -18.06 -12.73 17.86
N LEU A 180 -19.32 -12.35 17.71
CA LEU A 180 -20.26 -12.07 18.79
C LEU A 180 -21.15 -13.28 19.16
N SER A 181 -20.78 -14.48 18.72
CA SER A 181 -21.55 -15.68 19.04
C SER A 181 -21.60 -15.92 20.56
N ASP A 182 -22.78 -16.27 21.07
CA ASP A 182 -23.02 -16.52 22.49
C ASP A 182 -22.04 -17.54 23.09
N SER A 183 -21.56 -18.50 22.29
CA SER A 183 -20.55 -19.46 22.71
C SER A 183 -19.19 -18.83 23.00
N VAL A 184 -18.74 -17.89 22.16
CA VAL A 184 -17.46 -17.20 22.32
C VAL A 184 -17.54 -16.22 23.48
N LEU A 185 -18.64 -15.49 23.62
CA LEU A 185 -18.87 -14.60 24.76
C LEU A 185 -18.85 -15.38 26.09
N ARG A 186 -19.47 -16.56 26.11
CA ARG A 186 -19.49 -17.44 27.30
C ARG A 186 -18.11 -18.05 27.59
N GLU A 187 -17.33 -18.36 26.57
CA GLU A 187 -15.94 -18.81 26.71
C GLU A 187 -15.06 -17.71 27.30
N ILE A 188 -15.14 -16.48 26.78
CA ILE A 188 -14.44 -15.30 27.30
C ILE A 188 -14.82 -15.04 28.76
N GLN A 189 -16.11 -15.08 29.10
CA GLN A 189 -16.58 -14.90 30.47
C GLN A 189 -16.04 -15.99 31.40
N SER A 190 -16.06 -17.25 30.96
CA SER A 190 -15.52 -18.37 31.75
C SER A 190 -13.99 -18.26 31.96
N ALA A 191 -13.26 -17.78 30.95
CA ALA A 191 -11.83 -17.55 31.02
C ALA A 191 -11.50 -16.39 31.98
N ALA A 192 -12.27 -15.30 31.92
CA ALA A 192 -12.13 -14.15 32.82
C ALA A 192 -12.41 -14.54 34.29
N GLU A 193 -13.46 -15.32 34.55
CA GLU A 193 -13.74 -15.83 35.90
C GLU A 193 -12.64 -16.76 36.41
N LYS A 194 -12.06 -17.58 35.52
CA LYS A 194 -10.95 -18.47 35.86
C LYS A 194 -9.67 -17.70 36.20
N GLU A 195 -9.42 -16.57 35.53
CA GLU A 195 -8.30 -15.68 35.86
C GLU A 195 -8.54 -14.96 37.19
N ASN A 196 -9.75 -14.45 37.42
CA ASN A 196 -10.09 -13.73 38.65
C ASN A 196 -10.01 -14.62 39.91
N ARG A 197 -10.28 -15.94 39.77
CA ARG A 197 -10.10 -16.91 40.87
C ARG A 197 -8.64 -17.34 41.10
N ARG A 198 -7.73 -17.01 40.18
CA ARG A 198 -6.28 -17.28 40.30
C ARG A 198 -5.50 -16.12 40.90
N LYS A 199 -6.11 -14.94 41.00
CA LYS A 199 -5.61 -13.79 41.78
C LYS A 199 -6.09 -13.92 43.23
#